data_AF-A0A9D8SYA4-F1
#
_entry.id   AF-A0A9D8SYA4-F1
#
_cell.length_a   1.000
_cell.length_b   1.000
_cell.length_c   1.000
_cell.angle_alpha   90.00
_cell.angle_beta   90.00
_cell.angle_gamma   90.00
#
_symmetry.space_group_name_H-M   'P 1'
#
loop_
_entity.id
_entity.type
_entity.pdbx_description
1 polymer ?
#
loop_
_entity_poly.entity_id
_entity_poly.type
_entity_poly.pdbx_seq_one_letter_code
_entity_poly.pdbx_strand_id
1 'polypeptide(L)'
;MAEVLEFFQTMGFMNMSWQQGVMLCVSFFLLYLAIKKQYEPLLLLPIAFGMLLTNLPNAGMYHNELWTNFLDATHPDYHSYGAIMRDGGLLDVLYIGVKAGVYPCLIFIGVGAMTDFGPLIANPKSLLLGAAAQLGIFLTFLAANAMGFNEAEAGSIGIIGGADGPTSIFLTS
;
A
#
# COMPACT_ATOMS: atom_id res chain seq x y z
N MET A 1 -10.54 21.42 -37.61
CA MET A 1 -9.13 20.97 -37.48
C MET A 1 -8.58 21.23 -36.08
N ALA A 2 -8.83 22.41 -35.48
CA ALA A 2 -8.42 22.74 -34.11
C ALA A 2 -9.04 21.80 -33.05
N GLU A 3 -10.34 21.51 -33.11
CA GLU A 3 -10.99 20.57 -32.16
C GLU A 3 -10.46 19.14 -32.25
N VAL A 4 -10.04 18.70 -33.45
CA VAL A 4 -9.43 17.38 -33.64
C VAL A 4 -8.03 17.35 -33.01
N LEU A 5 -7.27 18.44 -33.13
CA LEU A 5 -5.96 18.59 -32.47
C LEU A 5 -6.10 18.65 -30.95
N GLU A 6 -7.07 19.38 -30.40
CA GLU A 6 -7.40 19.36 -28.96
C GLU A 6 -7.80 17.96 -28.50
N PHE A 7 -8.67 17.27 -29.25
CA PHE A 7 -9.06 15.90 -28.95
C PHE A 7 -7.85 14.97 -28.85
N PHE A 8 -6.90 15.07 -29.81
CA PHE A 8 -5.64 14.32 -29.76
C PHE A 8 -4.75 14.73 -28.59
N GLN A 9 -4.74 16.00 -28.18
CA GLN A 9 -3.98 16.49 -27.02
C GLN A 9 -4.61 16.08 -25.67
N THR A 10 -5.93 15.89 -25.62
CA THR A 10 -6.64 15.41 -24.42
C THR A 10 -6.63 13.89 -24.29
N MET A 11 -6.29 13.15 -25.35
CA MET A 11 -6.14 11.69 -25.26
C MET A 11 -5.16 11.33 -24.14
N GLY A 12 -5.59 10.46 -23.21
CA GLY A 12 -4.77 10.05 -22.08
C GLY A 12 -3.40 9.48 -22.49
N PHE A 13 -3.30 8.87 -23.67
CA PHE A 13 -2.03 8.37 -24.23
C PHE A 13 -1.02 9.47 -24.58
N MET A 14 -1.49 10.67 -24.94
CA MET A 14 -0.64 11.81 -25.31
C MET A 14 -0.19 12.63 -24.09
N ASN A 15 -0.90 12.50 -22.96
CA ASN A 15 -0.57 13.15 -21.68
C ASN A 15 0.10 12.20 -20.68
N MET A 16 0.41 10.97 -21.11
CA MET A 16 0.99 9.95 -20.23
C MET A 16 2.48 10.23 -19.98
N SER A 17 2.86 10.32 -18.72
CA SER A 17 4.27 10.40 -18.35
C SER A 17 4.94 9.03 -18.55
N TRP A 18 6.25 9.01 -18.79
CA TRP A 18 6.98 7.75 -18.92
C TRP A 18 6.95 6.95 -17.61
N GLN A 19 6.91 7.63 -16.44
CA GLN A 19 6.77 7.01 -15.13
C GLN A 19 5.43 6.26 -15.00
N GLN A 20 4.32 6.87 -15.44
CA GLN A 20 3.02 6.21 -15.49
C GLN A 20 3.07 4.96 -16.39
N GLY A 21 3.72 5.06 -17.55
CA GLY A 21 3.92 3.91 -18.43
C GLY A 21 4.67 2.75 -17.75
N VAL A 22 5.73 3.04 -17.00
CA VAL A 22 6.46 2.03 -16.23
C VAL A 22 5.59 1.40 -15.15
N MET A 23 4.85 2.21 -14.38
CA MET A 23 3.97 1.71 -13.33
C MET A 23 2.81 0.87 -13.87
N LEU A 24 2.28 1.20 -15.05
CA LEU A 24 1.30 0.36 -15.74
C LEU A 24 1.89 -1.00 -16.10
N CYS A 25 3.11 -1.06 -16.65
CA CYS A 25 3.81 -2.32 -16.90
C CYS A 25 4.02 -3.14 -15.62
N VAL A 26 4.42 -2.50 -14.51
CA VAL A 26 4.55 -3.16 -13.20
C VAL A 26 3.20 -3.68 -12.72
N SER A 27 2.11 -2.92 -12.87
CA SER A 27 0.78 -3.35 -12.47
C SER A 27 0.33 -4.61 -13.21
N PHE A 28 0.55 -4.70 -14.52
CA PHE A 28 0.28 -5.91 -15.30
C PHE A 28 1.18 -7.09 -14.91
N PHE A 29 2.44 -6.84 -14.59
CA PHE A 29 3.33 -7.87 -14.08
C PHE A 29 2.84 -8.44 -12.73
N LEU A 30 2.38 -7.58 -11.81
CA LEU A 30 1.81 -8.02 -10.54
C LEU A 30 0.47 -8.75 -10.73
N LEU A 31 -0.40 -8.30 -11.64
CA LEU A 31 -1.62 -9.04 -12.03
C LEU A 31 -1.29 -10.43 -12.56
N TYR A 32 -0.25 -10.55 -13.39
CA TYR A 32 0.23 -11.84 -13.89
C TYR A 32 0.69 -12.76 -12.76
N LEU A 33 1.45 -12.23 -11.79
CA LEU A 33 1.89 -13.00 -10.63
C LEU A 33 0.72 -13.46 -9.76
N ALA A 34 -0.26 -12.59 -9.52
CA ALA A 34 -1.46 -12.93 -8.75
C ALA A 34 -2.32 -13.99 -9.45
N ILE A 35 -2.55 -13.87 -10.77
CA ILE A 35 -3.48 -14.75 -11.51
C ILE A 35 -2.81 -16.05 -11.96
N LYS A 36 -1.65 -15.99 -12.62
CA LYS A 36 -1.04 -17.19 -13.20
C LYS A 36 -0.19 -17.94 -12.19
N LYS A 37 0.54 -17.21 -11.35
CA LYS A 37 1.43 -17.81 -10.35
C LYS A 37 0.79 -17.96 -8.97
N GLN A 38 -0.40 -17.39 -8.76
CA GLN A 38 -1.17 -17.53 -7.52
C GLN A 38 -0.37 -17.07 -6.28
N TYR A 39 0.48 -16.06 -6.43
CA TYR A 39 1.12 -15.41 -5.30
C TYR A 39 0.11 -14.49 -4.60
N GLU A 40 -0.23 -14.80 -3.35
CA GLU A 40 -1.17 -14.07 -2.49
C GLU A 40 -2.36 -13.45 -3.25
N PRO A 41 -3.14 -14.24 -4.01
CA PRO A 41 -4.09 -13.71 -4.98
C PRO A 41 -5.18 -12.84 -4.34
N LEU A 42 -5.50 -13.08 -3.06
CA LEU A 42 -6.50 -12.33 -2.32
C LEU A 42 -6.10 -10.87 -2.07
N LEU A 43 -4.81 -10.59 -1.87
CA LEU A 43 -4.30 -9.24 -1.58
C LEU A 43 -3.60 -8.64 -2.80
N LEU A 44 -2.74 -9.42 -3.48
CA LEU A 44 -1.93 -8.92 -4.58
C LEU A 44 -2.76 -8.50 -5.79
N LEU A 45 -3.87 -9.18 -6.07
CA LEU A 45 -4.74 -8.83 -7.19
C LEU A 45 -5.41 -7.45 -7.00
N PRO A 46 -6.11 -7.17 -5.87
CA PRO A 46 -6.61 -5.82 -5.59
C PRO A 46 -5.53 -4.74 -5.58
N ILE A 47 -4.34 -5.03 -5.02
CA ILE A 47 -3.21 -4.09 -4.99
C ILE A 47 -2.76 -3.74 -6.42
N ALA A 48 -2.57 -4.75 -7.27
CA ALA A 48 -2.15 -4.55 -8.66
C ALA A 48 -3.22 -3.80 -9.47
N PHE A 49 -4.50 -4.06 -9.21
CA PHE A 49 -5.60 -3.33 -9.83
C PHE A 49 -5.68 -1.86 -9.35
N GLY A 50 -5.51 -1.60 -8.06
CA GLY A 50 -5.40 -0.24 -7.52
C GLY A 50 -4.22 0.53 -8.11
N MET A 51 -3.06 -0.12 -8.23
CA MET A 51 -1.88 0.45 -8.89
C MET A 51 -2.16 0.80 -10.35
N LEU A 52 -2.88 -0.05 -11.08
CA LEU A 52 -3.30 0.23 -12.45
C LEU A 52 -4.19 1.48 -12.51
N LEU A 53 -5.22 1.55 -11.67
CA LEU A 53 -6.18 2.66 -11.65
C LEU A 53 -5.55 4.01 -11.26
N THR A 54 -4.65 4.02 -10.26
CA THR A 54 -3.92 5.23 -9.84
C THR A 54 -3.03 5.80 -10.94
N ASN A 55 -2.48 4.95 -11.81
CA ASN A 55 -1.54 5.36 -12.86
C ASN A 55 -2.21 5.62 -14.21
N LEU A 56 -3.54 5.57 -14.30
CA LEU A 56 -4.24 5.94 -15.52
C LEU A 56 -4.11 7.46 -15.75
N PRO A 57 -3.68 7.89 -16.95
CA PRO A 57 -3.49 9.30 -17.26
C PRO A 57 -4.81 10.05 -17.18
N ASN A 58 -4.81 11.21 -16.51
CA ASN A 58 -5.96 12.09 -16.32
C ASN A 58 -7.17 11.45 -15.60
N ALA A 59 -6.99 10.32 -14.90
CA ALA A 59 -8.09 9.65 -14.21
C ALA A 59 -8.43 10.28 -12.85
N GLY A 60 -7.49 10.96 -12.19
CA GLY A 60 -7.72 11.64 -10.91
C GLY A 60 -8.20 10.70 -9.79
N MET A 61 -7.76 9.43 -9.81
CA MET A 61 -8.28 8.42 -8.89
C MET A 61 -7.66 8.51 -7.48
N TYR A 62 -6.42 9.00 -7.39
CA TYR A 62 -5.65 9.17 -6.14
C TYR A 62 -4.78 10.43 -6.23
N HIS A 63 -4.72 11.21 -5.15
CA HIS A 63 -4.00 12.48 -5.09
C HIS A 63 -3.08 12.54 -3.87
N ASN A 64 -1.77 12.44 -4.10
CA ASN A 64 -0.79 12.48 -3.01
C ASN A 64 -0.82 13.80 -2.22
N GLU A 65 -1.10 14.93 -2.89
CA GLU A 65 -1.14 16.27 -2.31
C GLU A 65 -2.19 16.42 -1.19
N LEU A 66 -3.34 15.74 -1.31
CA LEU A 66 -4.36 15.77 -0.27
C LEU A 66 -3.86 15.09 1.02
N TRP A 67 -3.07 14.02 0.88
CA TRP A 67 -2.50 13.29 2.00
C TRP A 67 -1.32 14.01 2.65
N THR A 68 -0.54 14.75 1.86
CA THR A 68 0.49 15.62 2.43
C THR A 68 -0.13 16.76 3.24
N ASN A 69 -1.20 17.39 2.73
CA ASN A 69 -1.92 18.44 3.44
C ASN A 69 -2.63 17.91 4.70
N PHE A 70 -3.11 16.67 4.66
CA PHE A 70 -3.69 16.00 5.81
C PHE A 70 -2.70 15.82 6.98
N LEU A 71 -1.40 15.65 6.67
CA LEU A 71 -0.33 15.47 7.65
C LEU A 71 0.36 16.78 8.06
N ASP A 72 0.12 17.88 7.33
CA ASP A 72 0.72 19.18 7.61
C ASP A 72 -0.08 19.95 8.68
N ALA A 73 0.52 20.09 9.86
CA ALA A 73 -0.08 20.81 10.99
C ALA A 73 -0.36 22.30 10.72
N THR A 74 0.21 22.87 9.66
CA THR A 74 0.02 24.27 9.27
C THR A 74 -1.12 24.49 8.27
N HIS A 75 -1.60 23.41 7.63
CA HIS A 75 -2.66 23.49 6.64
C HIS A 75 -4.05 23.52 7.30
N PRO A 76 -5.04 24.29 6.79
CA PRO A 76 -6.40 24.29 7.31
C PRO A 76 -7.10 22.91 7.26
N ASP A 77 -6.57 22.00 6.45
CA ASP A 77 -7.10 20.64 6.25
C ASP A 77 -6.35 19.58 7.06
N TYR A 78 -5.56 19.99 8.06
CA TYR A 78 -4.86 19.08 8.96
C TYR A 78 -5.84 18.08 9.60
N HIS A 79 -5.56 16.79 9.43
CA HIS A 79 -6.42 15.69 9.87
C HIS A 79 -7.91 15.78 9.43
N SER A 80 -8.19 16.50 8.35
CA SER A 80 -9.55 16.65 7.83
C SER A 80 -9.86 15.58 6.79
N TYR A 81 -10.51 14.49 7.21
CA TYR A 81 -11.08 13.51 6.28
C TYR A 81 -12.18 14.12 5.40
N GLY A 82 -12.85 15.19 5.85
CA GLY A 82 -13.86 15.90 5.07
C GLY A 82 -13.30 16.55 3.81
N ALA A 83 -12.07 17.07 3.86
CA ALA A 83 -11.38 17.62 2.70
C ALA A 83 -11.09 16.54 1.65
N ILE A 84 -10.61 15.37 2.09
CA ILE A 84 -10.36 14.22 1.22
C ILE A 84 -11.66 13.72 0.56
N MET A 85 -12.77 13.69 1.29
CA MET A 85 -14.06 13.28 0.72
C MET A 85 -14.64 14.29 -0.28
N ARG A 86 -14.29 15.58 -0.16
CA ARG A 86 -14.77 16.63 -1.06
C ARG A 86 -13.95 16.69 -2.34
N ASP A 87 -12.63 16.63 -2.21
CA ASP A 87 -11.70 16.96 -3.29
C ASP A 87 -10.92 15.74 -3.82
N GLY A 88 -11.02 14.59 -3.15
CA GLY A 88 -10.32 13.35 -3.50
C GLY A 88 -11.05 12.48 -4.52
N GLY A 89 -10.29 11.60 -5.16
CA GLY A 89 -10.81 10.57 -6.05
C GLY A 89 -11.36 9.36 -5.29
N LEU A 90 -11.88 8.37 -6.04
CA LEU A 90 -12.42 7.16 -5.43
C LEU A 90 -11.37 6.41 -4.57
N LEU A 91 -10.12 6.32 -5.03
CA LEU A 91 -9.10 5.61 -4.28
C LEU A 91 -8.63 6.41 -3.07
N ASP A 92 -8.66 7.74 -3.10
CA ASP A 92 -8.42 8.56 -1.92
C ASP A 92 -9.47 8.27 -0.83
N VAL A 93 -10.76 8.26 -1.19
CA VAL A 93 -11.82 7.95 -0.22
C VAL A 93 -11.67 6.55 0.38
N LEU A 94 -11.34 5.54 -0.44
CA LEU A 94 -11.07 4.20 0.06
C LEU A 94 -9.81 4.14 0.94
N TYR A 95 -8.79 4.93 0.63
CA TYR A 95 -7.54 4.95 1.38
C TYR A 95 -7.69 5.55 2.79
N ILE A 96 -8.77 6.29 3.07
CA ILE A 96 -9.13 6.73 4.44
C ILE A 96 -9.18 5.54 5.39
N GLY A 97 -9.74 4.40 4.97
CA GLY A 97 -9.84 3.22 5.82
C GLY A 97 -8.48 2.60 6.18
N VAL A 98 -7.46 2.82 5.34
CA VAL A 98 -6.07 2.41 5.63
C VAL A 98 -5.44 3.41 6.59
N LYS A 99 -5.53 4.72 6.31
CA LYS A 99 -4.94 5.78 7.15
C LYS A 99 -5.58 5.90 8.54
N ALA A 100 -6.86 5.57 8.66
CA ALA A 100 -7.55 5.45 9.94
C ALA A 100 -7.20 4.15 10.69
N GLY A 101 -6.42 3.25 10.09
CA GLY A 101 -6.05 1.96 10.68
C GLY A 101 -7.20 0.94 10.73
N VAL A 102 -8.36 1.23 10.13
CA VAL A 102 -9.55 0.38 10.22
C VAL A 102 -9.39 -0.89 9.39
N TYR A 103 -8.98 -0.78 8.12
CA TYR A 103 -8.87 -1.95 7.25
C TYR A 103 -7.78 -2.94 7.71
N PRO A 104 -6.55 -2.52 8.04
CA PRO A 104 -5.53 -3.43 8.52
C PRO A 104 -5.96 -4.16 9.81
N CYS A 105 -6.56 -3.43 10.76
CA CYS A 105 -7.07 -4.02 12.01
C CYS A 105 -8.20 -5.03 11.77
N LEU A 106 -9.15 -4.72 10.88
CA LEU A 106 -10.24 -5.66 10.56
C LEU A 106 -9.73 -6.93 9.87
N ILE A 107 -8.77 -6.80 8.95
CA ILE A 107 -8.14 -7.96 8.32
C ILE A 107 -7.39 -8.77 9.38
N PHE A 108 -6.68 -8.12 10.31
CA PHE A 108 -5.94 -8.79 11.38
C PHE A 108 -6.86 -9.52 12.36
N ILE A 109 -8.04 -8.97 12.68
CA ILE A 109 -9.08 -9.68 13.43
C ILE A 109 -9.53 -10.94 12.68
N GLY A 110 -9.71 -10.85 11.36
CA GLY A 110 -10.04 -12.01 10.52
C GLY A 110 -8.96 -13.09 10.55
N VAL A 111 -7.68 -12.71 10.42
CA VAL A 111 -6.54 -13.63 10.53
C VAL A 111 -6.52 -14.30 11.92
N GLY A 112 -6.72 -13.52 12.99
CA GLY A 112 -6.80 -14.04 14.35
C GLY A 112 -7.95 -15.03 14.56
N ALA A 113 -9.12 -14.77 13.97
CA ALA A 113 -10.27 -15.68 14.02
C ALA A 113 -10.05 -17.00 13.27
N MET A 114 -9.17 -17.01 12.27
CA MET A 114 -8.80 -18.22 11.50
C MET A 114 -7.59 -18.96 12.08
N THR A 115 -6.92 -18.41 13.09
CA THR A 115 -5.70 -18.99 13.66
C THR A 115 -6.02 -20.11 14.64
N ASP A 116 -5.51 -21.32 14.39
CA ASP A 116 -5.60 -22.46 15.31
C ASP A 116 -4.43 -22.46 16.30
N PHE A 117 -4.75 -22.35 17.59
CA PHE A 117 -3.78 -22.36 18.68
C PHE A 117 -3.42 -23.77 19.18
N GLY A 118 -4.13 -24.82 18.75
CA GLY A 118 -3.90 -26.20 19.17
C GLY A 118 -2.44 -26.65 19.02
N PRO A 119 -1.80 -26.47 17.83
CA PRO A 119 -0.38 -26.81 17.63
C PRO A 119 0.58 -26.01 18.52
N LEU A 120 0.28 -24.73 18.77
CA LEU A 120 1.10 -23.85 19.60
C LEU A 120 1.06 -24.26 21.08
N ILE A 121 -0.14 -24.57 21.58
CA ILE A 121 -0.36 -25.00 22.98
C ILE A 121 0.22 -26.39 23.21
N ALA A 122 0.11 -27.30 22.23
CA ALA A 122 0.64 -28.66 22.32
C ALA A 122 2.17 -28.71 22.44
N ASN A 123 2.89 -27.77 21.82
CA ASN A 123 4.34 -27.65 21.96
C ASN A 123 4.76 -26.18 22.11
N PRO A 124 4.78 -25.65 23.35
CA PRO A 124 5.10 -24.25 23.61
C PRO A 124 6.50 -23.82 23.15
N LYS A 125 7.43 -24.76 22.95
CA LYS A 125 8.75 -24.45 22.40
C LYS A 125 8.69 -23.91 20.97
N SER A 126 7.62 -24.18 20.22
CA SER A 126 7.39 -23.59 18.90
C SER A 126 7.25 -22.05 18.94
N LEU A 127 6.85 -21.47 20.09
CA LEU A 127 6.84 -20.03 20.31
C LEU A 127 8.23 -19.39 20.13
N LEU A 128 9.30 -20.11 20.48
CA LEU A 128 10.68 -19.63 20.30
C LEU A 128 11.05 -19.51 18.81
N LEU A 129 10.43 -20.31 17.94
CA LEU A 129 10.60 -20.17 16.49
C LEU A 129 9.94 -18.88 15.98
N GLY A 130 8.79 -18.51 16.55
CA GLY A 130 8.15 -17.22 16.31
C GLY A 130 9.00 -16.03 16.79
N ALA A 131 9.67 -16.17 17.95
CA ALA A 131 10.62 -15.17 18.42
C ALA A 131 11.84 -15.04 17.48
N ALA A 132 12.34 -16.15 16.94
CA ALA A 132 13.41 -16.13 15.95
C ALA A 132 12.97 -15.46 14.63
N ALA A 133 11.70 -15.60 14.23
CA ALA A 133 11.17 -14.91 13.04
C ALA A 133 11.25 -13.37 13.18
N GLN A 134 11.11 -12.83 14.39
CA GLN A 134 11.25 -11.39 14.66
C GLN A 134 12.68 -10.87 14.45
N LEU A 135 13.70 -11.74 14.46
CA LEU A 135 15.07 -11.33 14.08
C LEU A 135 15.14 -10.83 12.63
N GLY A 136 14.26 -11.34 11.74
CA GLY A 136 14.16 -10.86 10.37
C GLY A 136 13.84 -9.37 10.29
N ILE A 137 12.99 -8.86 11.21
CA ILE A 137 12.65 -7.44 11.28
C ILE A 137 13.88 -6.60 11.64
N PHE A 138 14.60 -7.01 12.69
CA PHE A 138 15.80 -6.30 13.14
C PHE A 138 16.91 -6.30 12.10
N LEU A 139 17.15 -7.43 11.43
CA LEU A 139 18.15 -7.52 10.37
C LEU A 139 17.78 -6.61 9.18
N THR A 140 16.51 -6.59 8.78
CA THR A 140 16.03 -5.75 7.69
C THR A 140 16.10 -4.27 8.06
N PHE A 141 15.76 -3.91 9.29
CA PHE A 141 15.90 -2.55 9.83
C PHE A 141 17.37 -2.07 9.84
N LEU A 142 18.28 -2.89 10.36
CA LEU A 142 19.72 -2.55 10.40
C LEU A 142 20.29 -2.40 8.98
N ALA A 143 19.86 -3.25 8.05
CA ALA A 143 20.25 -3.13 6.64
C ALA A 143 19.72 -1.83 6.02
N ALA A 144 18.45 -1.47 6.25
CA ALA A 144 17.87 -0.22 5.76
C ALA A 144 18.58 1.02 6.33
N ASN A 145 18.89 1.01 7.64
CA ASN A 145 19.64 2.09 8.27
C ASN A 145 21.07 2.20 7.69
N ALA A 146 21.74 1.07 7.44
CA ALA A 146 23.06 1.05 6.80
C ALA A 146 23.04 1.55 5.35
N MET A 147 21.89 1.46 4.66
CA MET A 147 21.67 2.02 3.32
C MET A 147 21.33 3.52 3.33
N GLY A 148 21.18 4.13 4.51
CA GLY A 148 20.98 5.58 4.68
C GLY A 148 19.51 6.04 4.73
N PHE A 149 18.56 5.12 4.92
CA PHE A 149 17.16 5.49 5.16
C PHE A 149 16.98 6.13 6.53
N ASN A 150 15.99 7.02 6.68
CA ASN A 150 15.68 7.59 7.98
C ASN A 150 15.10 6.52 8.93
N GLU A 151 15.08 6.77 10.25
CA GLU A 151 14.63 5.76 11.21
C GLU A 151 13.17 5.33 11.02
N ALA A 152 12.29 6.24 10.58
CA ALA A 152 10.88 5.94 10.33
C ALA A 152 10.69 5.07 9.07
N GLU A 153 11.39 5.38 7.98
CA GLU A 153 11.44 4.62 6.74
C GLU A 153 12.07 3.25 6.96
N ALA A 154 13.20 3.19 7.68
CA ALA A 154 13.85 1.95 8.05
C ALA A 154 12.93 1.09 8.91
N GLY A 155 12.14 1.69 9.81
CA GLY A 155 11.10 1.01 10.57
C GLY A 155 10.04 0.35 9.68
N SER A 156 9.50 1.12 8.72
CA SER A 156 8.53 0.62 7.74
C SER A 156 9.10 -0.43 6.78
N ILE A 157 10.39 -0.36 6.43
CA ILE A 157 11.06 -1.40 5.63
C ILE A 157 11.33 -2.65 6.47
N GLY A 158 11.72 -2.46 7.74
CA GLY A 158 12.06 -3.52 8.67
C GLY A 158 10.93 -4.53 8.87
N ILE A 159 9.69 -4.05 9.01
CA ILE A 159 8.52 -4.90 9.31
C ILE A 159 8.24 -5.95 8.24
N ILE A 160 8.69 -5.75 6.99
CA ILE A 160 8.61 -6.74 5.91
C ILE A 160 9.28 -8.06 6.33
N GLY A 161 10.35 -8.01 7.13
CA GLY A 161 11.03 -9.18 7.67
C GLY A 161 10.18 -10.03 8.62
N GLY A 162 9.04 -9.50 9.10
CA GLY A 162 8.06 -10.23 9.90
C GLY A 162 7.10 -11.10 9.08
N ALA A 163 7.07 -10.93 7.75
CA ALA A 163 6.23 -11.67 6.81
C ALA A 163 4.71 -11.64 7.13
N ASP A 164 4.25 -10.57 7.77
CA ASP A 164 2.84 -10.37 8.12
C ASP A 164 2.32 -9.10 7.45
N GLY A 165 1.47 -9.30 6.43
CA GLY A 165 0.98 -8.24 5.55
C GLY A 165 0.15 -7.17 6.28
N PRO A 166 -0.95 -7.54 6.97
CA PRO A 166 -1.79 -6.58 7.67
C PRO A 166 -1.05 -5.69 8.68
N THR A 167 -0.12 -6.25 9.46
CA THR A 167 0.68 -5.46 10.42
C THR A 167 1.70 -4.57 9.72
N SER A 168 2.29 -5.04 8.61
CA SER A 168 3.18 -4.22 7.78
C SER A 168 2.45 -3.01 7.19
N ILE A 169 1.21 -3.21 6.70
CA ILE A 169 0.37 -2.12 6.17
C ILE A 169 0.02 -1.14 7.29
N PHE A 170 -0.34 -1.63 8.48
CA PHE A 170 -0.68 -0.80 9.62
C PHE A 170 0.49 0.07 10.12
N LEU A 171 1.70 -0.49 10.19
CA LEU A 171 2.86 0.28 10.65
C LEU A 171 3.32 1.32 9.62
N THR A 172 3.13 1.04 8.33
CA THR A 172 3.57 1.89 7.23
C THR A 172 2.53 2.95 6.83
N SER A 173 1.32 2.90 7.41
CA SER A 173 0.23 3.83 7.10
C SER A 173 0.30 5.12 7.90
#